data_AF-A0A090WI59-F1
#
_entry.id   AF-A0A090WI59-F1
#
_cell.length_a   1.000
_cell.length_b   1.000
_cell.length_c   1.000
_cell.angle_alpha   90.00
_cell.angle_beta   90.00
_cell.angle_gamma   90.00
#
_symmetry.space_group_name_H-M   'P 1'
#
loop_
_entity.id
_entity.type
_entity.pdbx_description
1 polymer ?
#
loop_
_entity_poly.entity_id
_entity_poly.type
_entity_poly.pdbx_seq_one_letter_code
_entity_poly.pdbx_strand_id
1 'polypeptide(L)'
;MTFKKIPRGKGRAPKHVLPEDHITKTDLLQQIQLAENGLNDIEQLDAQCHFKHPLFGHLDLKESQKFLAIHTEHHLKIIRDIFK
;
A
#
# COMPACT_ATOMS: atom_id res chain seq x y z
N MET A 1 1.76 -2.15 14.95
CA MET A 1 0.80 -2.97 14.12
C MET A 1 0.66 -4.43 14.58
N THR A 2 -0.48 -4.80 15.19
CA THR A 2 -0.74 -6.14 15.79
C THR A 2 -1.20 -7.21 14.78
N PHE A 3 -1.86 -6.80 13.69
CA PHE A 3 -2.41 -7.74 12.70
C PHE A 3 -1.37 -8.11 11.63
N LYS A 4 -1.24 -9.42 11.34
CA LYS A 4 -0.37 -9.95 10.27
C LYS A 4 -1.09 -10.05 8.90
N LYS A 5 -2.38 -9.72 8.84
CA LYS A 5 -3.23 -9.82 7.64
C LYS A 5 -4.33 -8.77 7.69
N ILE A 6 -4.67 -8.21 6.53
CA ILE A 6 -5.84 -7.33 6.36
C ILE A 6 -7.06 -8.18 5.95
N PRO A 7 -8.18 -8.13 6.70
CA PRO A 7 -9.39 -8.87 6.36
C PRO A 7 -10.12 -8.25 5.16
N ARG A 8 -10.70 -9.09 4.30
CA ARG A 8 -11.51 -8.64 3.16
C ARG A 8 -12.91 -8.21 3.61
N GLY A 9 -13.52 -7.27 2.90
CA GLY A 9 -14.90 -6.82 3.14
C GLY A 9 -15.10 -5.98 4.41
N LYS A 10 -14.03 -5.59 5.11
CA LYS A 10 -14.09 -4.80 6.35
C LYS A 10 -13.63 -3.35 6.18
N GLY A 11 -12.86 -3.05 5.15
CA GLY A 11 -12.35 -1.71 4.84
C GLY A 11 -12.84 -1.22 3.48
N ARG A 12 -12.87 0.10 3.32
CA ARG A 12 -13.08 0.79 2.03
C ARG A 12 -11.88 1.68 1.76
N ALA A 13 -11.44 1.71 0.49
CA ALA A 13 -10.37 2.62 0.07
C ALA A 13 -10.85 4.08 0.16
N PRO A 14 -10.00 5.01 0.61
CA PRO A 14 -10.30 6.44 0.57
C PRO A 14 -10.63 6.93 -0.85
N LYS A 15 -11.52 7.91 -0.98
CA LYS A 15 -11.95 8.44 -2.30
C LYS A 15 -10.78 8.92 -3.17
N HIS A 16 -9.76 9.51 -2.56
CA HIS A 16 -8.61 10.09 -3.27
C HIS A 16 -7.61 9.05 -3.80
N VAL A 17 -7.73 7.78 -3.41
CA VAL A 17 -6.92 6.68 -3.98
C VAL A 17 -7.75 5.75 -4.87
N LEU A 18 -9.02 6.09 -5.11
CA LEU A 18 -9.81 5.37 -6.10
C LEU A 18 -9.30 5.73 -7.50
N PRO A 19 -9.18 4.74 -8.40
CA PRO A 19 -8.81 5.01 -9.78
C PRO A 19 -9.91 5.83 -10.48
N GLU A 20 -9.51 6.59 -11.51
CA GLU A 20 -10.45 7.18 -12.44
C GLU A 20 -11.17 6.09 -13.25
N ASP A 21 -12.33 6.41 -13.83
CA ASP A 21 -13.17 5.44 -14.56
C ASP A 21 -12.45 4.78 -15.75
N HIS A 22 -11.37 5.39 -16.26
CA HIS A 22 -10.60 4.87 -17.38
C HIS A 22 -9.10 4.76 -17.02
N ILE A 23 -8.64 3.53 -16.79
CA ILE A 23 -7.22 3.21 -16.59
C ILE A 23 -6.67 2.49 -17.83
N THR A 24 -5.52 2.95 -18.33
CA THR A 24 -4.78 2.28 -19.39
C THR A 24 -3.66 1.39 -18.84
N LYS A 25 -3.12 0.51 -19.69
CA LYS A 25 -1.94 -0.30 -19.34
C LYS A 25 -0.73 0.58 -19.00
N THR A 26 -0.56 1.70 -19.71
CA THR A 26 0.55 2.64 -19.47
C THR A 26 0.44 3.26 -18.09
N ASP A 27 -0.77 3.64 -17.67
CA ASP A 27 -1.01 4.19 -16.33
C ASP A 27 -0.62 3.18 -15.25
N LEU A 28 -1.00 1.91 -15.42
CA LEU A 28 -0.62 0.84 -14.49
C LEU A 28 0.91 0.67 -14.39
N LEU A 29 1.60 0.65 -15.52
CA LEU A 29 3.07 0.54 -15.54
C LEU A 29 3.73 1.75 -14.87
N GLN A 30 3.21 2.96 -15.09
CA GLN A 30 3.69 4.16 -14.42
C GLN A 30 3.48 4.10 -12.91
N GLN A 31 2.32 3.63 -12.43
CA GLN A 31 2.06 3.46 -11.00
C GLN A 31 2.98 2.43 -10.36
N ILE A 32 3.30 1.33 -11.06
CA ILE A 32 4.28 0.35 -10.60
C ILE A 32 5.67 1.00 -10.49
N GLN A 33 6.10 1.74 -11.51
CA GLN A 33 7.39 2.43 -11.47
C GLN A 33 7.48 3.45 -10.31
N LEU A 34 6.39 4.20 -10.06
CA LEU A 34 6.33 5.13 -8.92
C LEU A 34 6.45 4.40 -7.58
N ALA A 35 5.80 3.25 -7.45
CA ALA A 35 5.91 2.43 -6.24
C ALA A 35 7.34 1.89 -6.06
N GLU A 36 7.99 1.42 -7.12
CA GLU A 36 9.39 0.96 -7.09
C GLU A 36 10.36 2.08 -6.70
N ASN A 37 10.18 3.28 -7.26
CA ASN A 37 10.99 4.44 -6.88
C ASN A 37 10.79 4.79 -5.39
N GLY A 38 9.55 4.76 -4.89
CA GLY A 38 9.26 4.98 -3.48
C GLY A 38 9.89 3.94 -2.53
N LEU A 39 10.15 2.72 -3.01
CA LEU A 39 10.90 1.72 -2.25
C LEU A 39 12.39 2.07 -2.12
N ASN A 40 12.99 2.75 -3.11
CA ASN A 40 14.35 3.25 -2.96
C ASN A 40 14.38 4.46 -2.00
N ASP A 41 13.38 5.34 -2.10
CA ASP A 41 13.30 6.52 -1.25
C ASP A 41 13.12 6.15 0.24
N ILE A 42 12.25 5.16 0.54
CA ILE A 42 11.97 4.74 1.93
C ILE A 42 13.19 4.15 2.64
N GLU A 43 14.18 3.62 1.91
CA GLU A 43 15.43 3.12 2.49
C GLU A 43 16.36 4.25 2.96
N GLN A 44 16.20 5.45 2.40
CA GLN A 44 17.03 6.62 2.72
C GLN A 44 16.39 7.55 3.75
N LEU A 45 15.16 7.27 4.19
CA LEU A 45 14.45 8.08 5.18
C LEU A 45 15.01 7.91 6.59
N ASP A 46 14.91 8.98 7.38
CA ASP A 46 15.25 8.94 8.80
C ASP A 46 14.26 8.03 9.56
N ALA A 47 14.76 7.25 10.52
CA ALA A 47 13.96 6.35 11.36
C ALA A 47 12.86 7.06 12.16
N GLN A 48 13.01 8.36 12.45
CA GLN A 48 12.02 9.18 13.18
C GLN A 48 10.97 9.81 12.24
N CYS A 49 11.12 9.63 10.92
CA CYS A 49 10.02 9.89 9.99
C CYS A 49 8.83 8.98 10.31
N HIS A 50 7.63 9.54 10.21
CA HIS A 50 6.40 8.83 10.48
C HIS A 50 5.32 9.26 9.51
N PHE A 51 4.37 8.36 9.25
CA PHE A 51 3.15 8.71 8.54
C PHE A 51 1.93 8.49 9.45
N LYS A 52 0.95 9.39 9.31
CA LYS A 52 -0.30 9.31 10.07
C LYS A 52 -1.32 8.47 9.32
N HIS A 53 -1.52 7.22 9.74
CA HIS A 53 -2.57 6.36 9.24
C HIS A 53 -3.90 6.63 9.96
N PRO A 54 -5.04 6.77 9.24
CA PRO A 54 -6.34 7.07 9.85
C PRO A 54 -6.79 6.09 10.94
N LEU A 55 -6.43 4.81 10.80
CA LEU A 55 -6.79 3.75 11.77
C LEU A 55 -5.66 3.40 12.74
N PHE A 56 -4.39 3.57 12.35
CA PHE A 56 -3.25 3.05 13.09
C PHE A 56 -2.43 4.14 13.78
N GLY A 57 -2.84 5.41 13.66
CA GLY A 57 -2.12 6.53 14.25
C GLY A 57 -0.82 6.80 13.51
N HIS A 58 0.21 7.22 14.24
CA HIS A 58 1.53 7.44 13.66
C HIS A 58 2.27 6.11 13.56
N LEU A 59 2.70 5.76 12.35
CA LEU A 59 3.55 4.62 12.08
C LEU A 59 4.95 5.15 11.79
N ASP A 60 5.93 4.70 12.56
CA ASP A 60 7.34 4.97 12.29
C ASP A 60 7.80 4.28 11.00
N LEU A 61 9.03 4.56 10.55
CA LEU A 61 9.56 3.99 9.32
C LEU A 61 9.45 2.46 9.25
N LYS A 62 9.79 1.77 10.35
CA LYS A 62 9.80 0.30 10.41
C LYS A 62 8.39 -0.28 10.41
N GLU A 63 7.46 0.35 11.14
CA GLU A 63 6.05 -0.02 11.12
C GLU A 63 5.42 0.23 9.76
N SER A 64 5.85 1.28 9.07
CA SER A 64 5.42 1.64 7.72
C SER A 64 5.83 0.59 6.70
N GLN A 65 7.12 0.22 6.68
CA GLN A 65 7.63 -0.86 5.83
C GLN A 65 6.87 -2.18 6.08
N LYS A 66 6.64 -2.52 7.35
CA LYS A 66 5.86 -3.70 7.73
C LYS A 66 4.41 -3.63 7.23
N PHE A 67 3.77 -2.47 7.36
CA PHE A 67 2.41 -2.26 6.87
C PHE A 67 2.34 -2.42 5.35
N LEU A 68 3.26 -1.79 4.61
CA LEU A 68 3.33 -1.87 3.15
C LEU A 68 3.46 -3.33 2.69
N ALA A 69 4.35 -4.11 3.30
CA ALA A 69 4.51 -5.54 2.97
C ALA A 69 3.21 -6.34 3.17
N ILE A 70 2.52 -6.15 4.31
CA ILE A 70 1.26 -6.83 4.62
C ILE A 70 0.15 -6.38 3.64
N HIS A 71 0.11 -5.10 3.30
CA HIS A 71 -0.91 -4.51 2.42
C HIS A 71 -0.72 -4.96 0.98
N THR A 72 0.51 -5.00 0.48
CA THR A 72 0.84 -5.53 -0.84
C THR A 72 0.43 -7.00 -0.97
N GLU A 73 0.79 -7.85 -0.01
CA GLU A 73 0.40 -9.27 -0.07
C GLU A 73 -1.12 -9.45 0.05
N HIS A 74 -1.83 -8.57 0.75
CA HIS A 74 -3.30 -8.55 0.75
C HIS A 74 -3.87 -8.33 -0.67
N HIS A 75 -3.35 -7.35 -1.41
CA HIS A 75 -3.77 -7.08 -2.79
C HIS A 75 -3.37 -8.20 -3.75
N LEU A 76 -2.15 -8.75 -3.65
CA LEU A 76 -1.72 -9.88 -4.47
C LEU A 76 -2.64 -11.09 -4.28
N LYS A 77 -3.11 -11.37 -3.06
CA LYS A 77 -4.11 -12.42 -2.82
C LYS A 77 -5.43 -12.13 -3.53
N ILE A 78 -5.89 -10.87 -3.58
CA ILE A 78 -7.11 -10.51 -4.30
C ILE A 78 -6.92 -10.76 -5.81
N ILE A 79 -5.80 -10.30 -6.37
CA ILE A 79 -5.46 -10.49 -7.79
C ILE A 79 -5.41 -11.98 -8.15
N ARG A 80 -4.70 -12.80 -7.36
CA ARG A 80 -4.63 -14.26 -7.58
C ARG A 80 -6.01 -14.92 -7.55
N ASP A 81 -6.94 -14.41 -6.76
CA ASP A 81 -8.30 -14.95 -6.71
C ASP A 81 -9.19 -14.46 -7.85
N ILE A 82 -8.89 -13.32 -8.48
CA ILE A 82 -9.58 -12.86 -9.71
C ILE A 82 -9.20 -13.74 -10.91
N PHE A 83 -7.97 -14.26 -10.94
CA PHE A 83 -7.47 -15.14 -12.01
C PHE A 83 -7.87 -16.62 -11.84
N LYS A 84 -8.65 -16.98 -10.81
CA LYS A 84 -9.21 -18.31 -10.62
C LYS A 84 -10.58 -18.42 -11.28
#